data_AF-A0A4U1EY53-F1
#
_entry.id   AF-A0A4U1EY53-F1
#
_cell.length_a   1.000
_cell.length_b   1.000
_cell.length_c   1.000
_cell.angle_alpha   90.00
_cell.angle_beta   90.00
_cell.angle_gamma   90.00
#
_symmetry.space_group_name_H-M   'P 1'
#
loop_
_entity.id
_entity.type
_entity.pdbx_description
1 polymer ?
#
loop_
_entity_poly.entity_id
_entity_poly.type
_entity_poly.pdbx_seq_one_letter_code
_entity_poly.pdbx_strand_id
1 'polypeptide(L)'
;MFNIRNIGKTLVTRTQGTKIASDGLKGHVFAVSPADLQNDEAAFRKFKLITEDTIDGYLLRLFCVGFTKKHNDQIQKASYAQHQQVRQIRKKMMEILT
;
A
#
# COMPACT_ATOMS: atom_id res chain seq x y z
N MET A 1 -0.70 -8.60 11.38
CA MET A 1 -2.12 -9.02 11.42
C MET A 1 -2.91 -7.84 11.98
N PHE A 2 -3.85 -7.28 11.20
CA PHE A 2 -4.59 -6.05 11.59
C PHE A 2 -5.62 -6.35 12.68
N ASN A 3 -5.84 -5.38 13.58
CA ASN A 3 -6.78 -5.50 14.70
C ASN A 3 -8.23 -5.46 14.20
N ILE A 4 -8.52 -4.57 13.24
CA ILE A 4 -9.83 -4.44 12.61
C ILE A 4 -9.80 -5.21 11.30
N ARG A 5 -10.64 -6.25 11.17
CA ARG A 5 -10.73 -7.11 9.98
C ARG A 5 -11.80 -6.69 8.98
N ASN A 6 -12.75 -5.86 9.42
CA ASN A 6 -13.82 -5.36 8.58
C ASN A 6 -13.49 -3.95 8.10
N ILE A 7 -13.22 -3.81 6.80
CA ILE A 7 -12.89 -2.53 6.16
C ILE A 7 -14.17 -1.77 5.80
N GLY A 8 -15.24 -2.48 5.43
CA GLY A 8 -16.49 -1.90 4.95
C GLY A 8 -17.32 -2.85 4.10
N LYS A 9 -18.40 -2.32 3.52
CA LYS A 9 -19.29 -3.05 2.60
C LYS A 9 -19.17 -2.44 1.20
N THR A 10 -19.01 -3.29 0.20
CA THR A 10 -19.05 -2.89 -1.22
C THR A 10 -20.32 -3.46 -1.87
N LEU A 11 -20.96 -2.66 -2.72
CA LEU A 11 -22.13 -3.06 -3.49
C LEU A 11 -21.71 -3.65 -4.84
N VAL A 12 -22.36 -4.73 -5.25
CA VAL A 12 -22.20 -5.34 -6.58
C VAL A 12 -23.57 -5.60 -7.21
N THR A 13 -23.63 -5.56 -8.54
CA THR A 13 -24.82 -5.95 -9.28
C THR A 13 -25.10 -7.45 -9.12
N ARG A 14 -26.38 -7.82 -9.03
CA ARG A 14 -26.77 -9.24 -8.95
C ARG A 14 -26.41 -9.95 -10.27
N THR A 15 -25.98 -11.20 -10.16
CA THR A 15 -25.71 -12.09 -11.31
C THR A 15 -26.91 -12.11 -12.25
N GLN A 16 -26.67 -11.87 -13.53
CA GLN A 16 -27.68 -11.97 -14.59
C GLN A 16 -27.07 -12.62 -15.83
N GLY A 17 -27.70 -13.69 -16.33
CA GLY A 17 -27.19 -14.45 -17.45
C GLY A 17 -25.79 -15.03 -17.18
N THR A 18 -24.85 -14.78 -18.07
CA THR A 18 -23.46 -15.26 -17.98
C THR A 18 -22.55 -14.36 -17.13
N LYS A 19 -23.04 -13.22 -16.61
CA LYS A 19 -22.23 -12.30 -15.79
C LYS A 19 -22.38 -12.62 -14.31
N ILE A 20 -21.32 -13.14 -13.70
CA ILE A 20 -21.28 -13.55 -12.28
C ILE A 20 -20.86 -12.36 -11.40
N ALA A 21 -21.60 -12.10 -10.33
CA ALA A 21 -21.32 -11.01 -9.40
C ALA A 21 -19.97 -11.18 -8.66
N SER A 22 -19.53 -12.41 -8.39
CA SER A 22 -18.24 -12.69 -7.74
C SER A 22 -17.05 -12.25 -8.58
N ASP A 23 -17.12 -12.45 -9.90
CA ASP A 23 -16.04 -12.05 -10.81
C ASP A 23 -15.97 -10.54 -10.93
N GLY A 24 -17.12 -9.86 -10.79
CA GLY A 24 -17.20 -8.42 -10.67
C GLY A 24 -16.74 -7.87 -9.31
N LEU A 25 -16.48 -8.71 -8.31
CA LEU A 25 -15.90 -8.29 -7.02
C LEU A 25 -14.41 -8.63 -6.91
N LYS A 26 -13.94 -9.65 -7.62
CA LYS A 26 -12.53 -10.05 -7.66
C LYS A 26 -11.69 -8.99 -8.38
N GLY A 27 -10.55 -8.65 -7.80
CA GLY A 27 -9.64 -7.66 -8.37
C GLY A 27 -9.99 -6.20 -8.07
N HIS A 28 -11.04 -5.93 -7.27
CA HIS A 28 -11.29 -4.58 -6.78
C HIS A 28 -10.20 -4.15 -5.80
N VAL A 29 -9.59 -2.98 -6.07
CA VAL A 29 -8.54 -2.39 -5.23
C VAL A 29 -9.17 -1.35 -4.31
N PHE A 30 -9.15 -1.61 -3.01
CA PHE A 30 -9.60 -0.68 -1.97
C PHE A 30 -8.39 0.02 -1.35
N ALA A 31 -8.40 1.36 -1.36
CA ALA A 31 -7.39 2.15 -0.66
C ALA A 31 -7.88 2.44 0.77
N VAL A 32 -7.18 1.90 1.78
CA VAL A 32 -7.55 2.00 3.20
C VAL A 32 -6.41 2.62 4.00
N SER A 33 -6.73 3.44 5.00
CA SER A 33 -5.73 3.97 5.92
C SER A 33 -5.36 2.91 6.97
N PRO A 34 -4.08 2.76 7.34
CA PRO A 34 -3.67 1.99 8.51
C PRO A 34 -4.37 2.42 9.79
N ALA A 35 -4.72 3.71 9.91
CA ALA A 35 -5.41 4.25 11.07
C ALA A 35 -6.76 3.54 11.28
N ASP A 36 -7.47 3.24 10.19
CA ASP A 36 -8.78 2.56 10.23
C ASP A 36 -8.65 1.05 10.53
N LEU A 37 -7.45 0.48 10.36
CA LEU A 37 -7.17 -0.95 10.50
C LEU A 37 -6.49 -1.30 11.84
N GLN A 38 -5.72 -0.37 12.40
CA GLN A 38 -4.84 -0.61 13.55
C GLN A 38 -4.88 0.49 14.62
N ASN A 39 -5.70 1.54 14.45
CA ASN A 39 -5.78 2.72 15.34
C ASN A 39 -4.42 3.42 15.54
N ASP A 40 -3.53 3.35 14.55
CA ASP A 40 -2.25 4.07 14.54
C ASP A 40 -2.40 5.51 14.00
N GLU A 41 -1.63 6.46 14.55
CA GLU A 41 -1.62 7.88 14.14
C GLU A 41 -1.10 8.12 12.70
N ALA A 42 -0.61 7.08 12.01
CA ALA A 42 -0.06 7.17 10.67
C ALA A 42 -1.13 7.24 9.56
N ALA A 43 -2.09 8.17 9.69
CA ALA A 43 -3.21 8.38 8.76
C ALA A 43 -2.80 8.82 7.34
N PHE A 44 -1.53 9.21 7.14
CA PHE A 44 -1.01 9.65 5.85
C PHE A 44 -0.59 8.51 4.92
N ARG A 45 -0.49 7.28 5.42
CA ARG A 45 -0.17 6.11 4.59
C ARG A 45 -1.47 5.51 4.04
N LYS A 46 -1.46 5.02 2.80
CA LYS A 46 -2.60 4.31 2.20
C LYS A 46 -2.17 2.93 1.79
N PHE A 47 -2.86 1.91 2.28
CA PHE A 47 -2.73 0.54 1.80
C PHE A 47 -3.69 0.32 0.64
N LYS A 48 -3.23 -0.31 -0.43
CA LYS A 48 -4.09 -0.81 -1.50
C LYS A 48 -4.31 -2.30 -1.25
N LEU A 49 -5.52 -2.66 -0.90
CA LEU A 49 -5.94 -4.04 -0.65
C LEU A 49 -6.77 -4.52 -1.84
N ILE A 50 -6.48 -5.70 -2.36
CA ILE A 50 -7.22 -6.31 -3.46
C ILE A 50 -8.17 -7.34 -2.88
N THR A 51 -9.43 -7.34 -3.31
CA THR A 51 -10.38 -8.41 -2.95
C THR A 51 -10.12 -9.64 -3.79
N GLU A 52 -9.59 -10.67 -3.14
CA GLU A 52 -9.43 -12.00 -3.71
C GLU A 52 -9.88 -13.06 -2.71
N ASP A 53 -10.61 -14.06 -3.19
CA ASP A 53 -10.99 -15.24 -2.41
C ASP A 53 -9.74 -16.11 -2.22
N THR A 54 -9.13 -15.99 -1.05
CA THR A 54 -7.83 -16.57 -0.71
C THR A 54 -7.92 -18.05 -0.44
N ILE A 55 -7.26 -18.85 -1.27
CA ILE A 55 -6.60 -20.10 -0.84
C ILE A 55 -5.08 -20.02 -1.16
N ASP A 56 -4.65 -19.30 -2.22
CA ASP A 56 -3.35 -19.50 -2.90
C ASP A 56 -2.82 -18.23 -3.62
N GLY A 57 -1.49 -17.98 -3.62
CA GLY A 57 -0.79 -17.41 -4.80
C GLY A 57 -0.89 -15.91 -5.16
N TYR A 58 -0.86 -14.98 -4.21
CA TYR A 58 -0.97 -13.53 -4.50
C TYR A 58 0.33 -12.85 -4.95
N LEU A 59 0.28 -12.20 -6.12
CA LEU A 59 1.34 -11.29 -6.59
C LEU A 59 1.07 -9.86 -6.08
N LEU A 60 1.75 -9.46 -5.01
CA LEU A 60 1.62 -8.12 -4.43
C LEU A 60 2.61 -7.14 -5.08
N ARG A 61 2.11 -6.01 -5.58
CA ARG A 61 2.96 -4.89 -6.05
C ARG A 61 3.02 -3.79 -4.99
N LEU A 62 4.12 -3.78 -4.24
CA LEU A 62 4.39 -2.80 -3.18
C LEU A 62 4.98 -1.52 -3.79
N PHE A 63 4.56 -0.36 -3.28
CA PHE A 63 5.15 0.93 -3.61
C PHE A 63 5.78 1.53 -2.34
N CYS A 64 7.05 1.92 -2.43
CA CYS A 64 7.75 2.60 -1.35
C CYS A 64 8.15 4.03 -1.76
N VAL A 65 7.97 4.96 -0.84
CA VAL A 65 8.37 6.37 -1.01
C VAL A 65 9.21 6.76 0.20
N GLY A 66 10.31 7.46 -0.04
CA GLY A 66 11.20 7.97 1.00
C GLY A 66 11.62 9.40 0.68
N PHE A 67 11.76 10.22 1.72
CA PHE A 67 12.20 11.61 1.62
C PHE A 67 13.55 11.78 2.31
N THR A 68 14.41 12.64 1.78
CA THR A 68 15.65 13.02 2.44
C THR A 68 15.36 13.95 3.61
N LYS A 69 15.91 13.65 4.78
CA LYS A 69 15.78 14.49 5.97
C LYS A 69 16.95 15.47 6.04
N LYS A 70 16.64 16.72 6.36
CA LYS A 70 17.65 17.75 6.64
C LYS A 70 18.30 17.49 8.01
N HIS A 71 19.62 17.64 8.12
CA HIS A 71 20.30 17.55 9.42
C HIS A 71 20.02 18.81 10.24
N ASN A 72 19.93 18.69 11.57
CA ASN A 72 19.55 19.80 12.45
C ASN A 72 20.51 21.00 12.32
N ASP A 73 21.81 20.74 12.17
CA ASP A 73 22.84 21.78 12.03
C ASP A 73 23.08 22.24 10.57
N GLN A 74 22.25 21.80 9.62
CA GLN A 74 22.45 22.12 8.21
C GLN A 74 21.95 23.55 7.90
N ILE A 75 22.85 24.42 7.49
CA ILE A 75 22.52 25.82 7.14
C ILE A 75 21.78 25.88 5.78
N GLN A 76 22.17 25.02 4.83
CA GLN A 76 21.58 25.00 3.48
C GLN A 76 20.09 24.65 3.49
N LYS A 77 19.32 25.29 2.60
CA LYS A 77 17.86 25.05 2.49
C LYS A 77 17.52 23.66 1.92
N ALA A 78 18.38 23.12 1.05
CA ALA A 78 18.15 21.84 0.39
C ALA A 78 19.02 20.71 0.98
N SER A 79 18.46 19.49 1.05
CA SER A 79 19.16 18.26 1.43
C SER A 79 18.98 17.22 0.32
N TYR A 80 19.73 17.39 -0.78
CA TYR A 80 19.68 16.46 -1.91
C TYR A 80 20.63 15.29 -1.71
N ALA A 81 20.18 14.09 -2.07
CA ALA A 81 21.05 12.92 -2.14
C ALA A 81 21.72 12.84 -3.52
N GLN A 82 22.99 12.43 -3.56
CA GLN A 82 23.67 12.17 -4.83
C GLN A 82 23.05 10.94 -5.52
N HIS A 83 23.14 10.90 -6.86
CA HIS A 83 22.55 9.84 -7.67
C HIS A 83 22.99 8.42 -7.24
N GLN A 84 24.27 8.26 -6.89
CA GLN A 84 24.81 6.99 -6.41
C GLN A 84 24.17 6.53 -5.09
N GLN A 85 23.97 7.47 -4.15
CA GLN A 85 23.31 7.20 -2.87
C GLN A 85 21.84 6.82 -3.07
N VAL A 86 21.13 7.51 -3.97
CA VAL A 86 19.72 7.16 -4.30
C VAL A 86 19.62 5.73 -4.84
N ARG A 87 20.54 5.30 -5.70
CA ARG A 87 20.59 3.92 -6.20
C ARG A 87 20.81 2.90 -5.09
N GLN A 88 21.74 3.18 -4.17
CA GLN A 88 22.02 2.31 -3.02
C GLN A 88 20.80 2.22 -2.08
N ILE A 89 20.13 3.34 -1.81
CA ILE A 89 18.91 3.38 -0.99
C ILE A 89 17.80 2.57 -1.66
N ARG A 90 17.56 2.75 -2.96
CA ARG A 90 16.54 1.98 -3.70
C ARG A 90 16.83 0.48 -3.68
N LYS A 91 18.09 0.08 -3.82
CA LYS A 91 18.48 -1.34 -3.74
C LYS A 91 18.14 -1.92 -2.37
N LYS A 92 18.51 -1.23 -1.28
CA LYS A 92 18.16 -1.65 0.09
C LYS A 92 16.65 -1.64 0.35
N MET A 93 15.92 -0.67 -0.19
CA MET A 93 14.46 -0.63 -0.07
C MET A 93 13.80 -1.84 -0.72
N MET A 94 14.26 -2.25 -1.91
CA MET A 94 13.74 -3.44 -2.58
C MET A 94 14.10 -4.73 -1.83
N GLU A 95 15.30 -4.82 -1.27
CA GLU A 95 15.76 -5.97 -0.48
C GLU A 95 14.91 -6.20 0.77
N ILE A 96 14.47 -5.15 1.46
CA ILE A 96 13.63 -5.28 2.67
C ILE A 96 12.17 -5.59 2.34
N LEU A 97 11.70 -5.21 1.15
CA LEU A 97 10.31 -5.40 0.71
C LEU A 97 10.05 -6.75 0.05
N THR A 98 11.11 -7.49 -0.26
CA THR A 98 11.08 -8.85 -0.83
C THR A 98 11.23 -9.86 0.30
#